data_AF-A0A438E441-F1
#
_entry.id   AF-A0A438E441-F1
#
_cell.length_a   1.000
_cell.length_b   1.000
_cell.length_c   1.000
_cell.angle_alpha   90.00
_cell.angle_beta   90.00
_cell.angle_gamma   90.00
#
_symmetry.space_group_name_H-M   'P 1'
#
loop_
_entity.id
_entity.type
_entity.pdbx_description
1 polymer ?
#
loop_
_entity_poly.entity_id
_entity_poly.type
_entity_poly.pdbx_seq_one_letter_code
_entity_poly.pdbx_strand_id
1 'polypeptide(L)'
;MVDATVHHLRAFFGLNRRYALAEYFQNKLVDTIHFMDILNLKDSVEKDTFFRKLPNLAEQLPRQIVLKKLLPMLASALEFGSAAAPALTALLKMASWLSAEDFSAKVLPTIVKLFASNDRAIRVGLLQHIDQYGESLSAQIVDEQVYTHVATGFSDTSAFLRELTLKSMLILAPKVFVSQFHFSLVAIS
;
A
#
# COMPACT_ATOMS: atom_id res chain seq x y z
N MET A 1 -35.78 -38.78 -20.91
CA MET A 1 -34.44 -39.38 -20.69
C MET A 1 -33.27 -38.51 -21.16
N VAL A 2 -33.47 -37.21 -21.45
CA VAL A 2 -32.41 -36.30 -21.99
C VAL A 2 -31.86 -35.34 -20.91
N ASP A 3 -32.51 -35.24 -19.75
CA ASP A 3 -32.23 -34.21 -18.74
C ASP A 3 -31.00 -34.52 -17.85
N ALA A 4 -30.76 -35.81 -17.54
CA ALA A 4 -29.66 -36.24 -16.67
C ALA A 4 -28.27 -36.04 -17.30
N THR A 5 -28.15 -36.19 -18.62
CA THR A 5 -26.87 -36.09 -19.34
C THR A 5 -26.39 -34.64 -19.44
N VAL A 6 -27.29 -33.68 -19.60
CA VAL A 6 -26.97 -32.24 -19.63
C VAL A 6 -26.52 -31.73 -18.26
N HIS A 7 -27.12 -32.24 -17.18
CA HIS A 7 -26.74 -31.90 -15.81
C HIS A 7 -25.33 -32.43 -15.46
N HIS A 8 -24.99 -33.64 -15.90
CA HIS A 8 -23.65 -34.23 -15.73
C HIS A 8 -22.57 -33.51 -16.54
N LEU A 9 -22.85 -33.11 -17.79
CA LEU A 9 -21.89 -32.32 -18.58
C LEU A 9 -21.67 -30.92 -17.98
N ARG A 10 -22.73 -30.23 -17.51
CA ARG A 10 -22.56 -28.94 -16.80
C ARG A 10 -21.75 -29.09 -15.51
N ALA A 11 -21.96 -30.16 -14.75
CA ALA A 11 -21.18 -30.45 -13.55
C ALA A 11 -19.71 -30.76 -13.89
N PHE A 12 -19.44 -31.51 -14.95
CA PHE A 12 -18.08 -31.85 -15.40
C PHE A 12 -17.32 -30.65 -15.96
N PHE A 13 -17.95 -29.84 -16.82
CA PHE A 13 -17.36 -28.57 -17.30
C PHE A 13 -17.18 -27.56 -16.16
N GLY A 14 -18.10 -27.51 -15.19
CA GLY A 14 -17.98 -26.71 -13.99
C GLY A 14 -16.85 -27.16 -13.07
N LEU A 15 -16.64 -28.48 -12.92
CA LEU A 15 -15.52 -29.06 -12.20
C LEU A 15 -14.20 -28.73 -12.89
N ASN A 16 -14.05 -29.01 -14.19
CA ASN A 16 -12.83 -28.72 -14.94
C ASN A 16 -12.46 -27.23 -14.91
N ARG A 17 -13.45 -26.33 -15.01
CA ARG A 17 -13.22 -24.89 -14.86
C ARG A 17 -12.77 -24.55 -13.44
N ARG A 18 -13.32 -25.19 -12.41
CA ARG A 18 -12.90 -25.01 -11.02
C ARG A 18 -11.49 -25.54 -10.75
N TYR A 19 -11.11 -26.69 -11.31
CA TYR A 19 -9.76 -27.24 -11.19
C TYR A 19 -8.73 -26.37 -11.92
N ALA A 20 -9.00 -25.98 -13.16
CA ALA A 20 -8.10 -25.10 -13.92
C ALA A 20 -7.95 -23.73 -13.25
N LEU A 21 -9.01 -23.17 -12.67
CA LEU A 21 -8.92 -21.93 -11.89
C LEU A 21 -8.11 -22.13 -10.61
N ALA A 22 -8.31 -23.24 -9.88
CA ALA A 22 -7.55 -23.54 -8.67
C ALA A 22 -6.05 -23.66 -8.96
N GLU A 23 -5.68 -24.39 -10.00
CA GLU A 23 -4.29 -24.55 -10.45
C GLU A 23 -3.68 -23.22 -10.94
N TYR A 24 -4.46 -22.42 -11.68
CA TYR A 24 -4.05 -21.08 -12.12
C TYR A 24 -3.79 -20.12 -10.94
N PHE A 25 -4.69 -20.08 -9.96
CA PHE A 25 -4.50 -19.28 -8.74
C PHE A 25 -3.33 -19.79 -7.91
N GLN A 26 -3.15 -21.11 -7.82
CA GLN A 26 -2.02 -21.71 -7.12
C GLN A 26 -0.70 -21.26 -7.74
N ASN A 27 -0.52 -21.36 -9.06
CA ASN A 27 0.71 -20.93 -9.71
C ASN A 27 1.00 -19.45 -9.47
N LYS A 28 0.03 -18.55 -9.72
CA LYS A 28 0.23 -17.11 -9.49
C LYS A 28 0.52 -16.74 -8.05
N LEU A 29 -0.19 -17.37 -7.12
CA LEU A 29 -0.01 -17.13 -5.69
C LEU A 29 1.36 -17.61 -5.23
N VAL A 30 1.75 -18.83 -5.64
CA VAL A 30 3.05 -19.42 -5.32
C VAL A 30 4.18 -18.56 -5.86
N ASP A 31 4.10 -18.13 -7.13
CA ASP A 31 5.11 -17.26 -7.75
C ASP A 31 5.23 -15.92 -7.02
N THR A 32 4.09 -15.33 -6.64
CA THR A 32 4.05 -14.04 -5.92
C THR A 32 4.68 -14.17 -4.52
N ILE A 33 4.31 -15.21 -3.78
CA ILE A 33 4.86 -15.47 -2.45
C ILE A 33 6.36 -15.78 -2.55
N HIS A 34 6.75 -16.63 -3.50
CA HIS A 34 8.15 -16.97 -3.70
C HIS A 34 8.99 -15.73 -4.00
N PHE A 35 8.53 -14.85 -4.90
CA PHE A 35 9.23 -13.59 -5.18
C PHE A 35 9.39 -12.73 -3.91
N MET A 36 8.34 -12.64 -3.09
CA MET A 36 8.39 -11.91 -1.81
C MET A 36 9.35 -12.57 -0.81
N ASP A 37 9.46 -13.89 -0.76
CA ASP A 37 10.36 -14.62 0.14
C ASP A 37 11.84 -14.42 -0.23
N ILE A 38 12.15 -14.36 -1.53
CA ILE A 38 13.52 -14.13 -2.02
C ILE A 38 13.81 -12.67 -2.39
N LEU A 39 13.00 -11.72 -1.91
CA LEU A 39 13.05 -10.32 -2.30
C LEU A 39 14.45 -9.69 -2.12
N ASN A 40 15.17 -10.05 -1.07
CA ASN A 40 16.52 -9.51 -0.80
C ASN A 40 17.59 -9.99 -1.78
N LEU A 41 17.32 -11.05 -2.56
CA LEU A 41 18.20 -11.56 -3.62
C LEU A 41 17.92 -10.89 -4.97
N LYS A 42 16.87 -10.07 -5.06
CA LYS A 42 16.43 -9.38 -6.27
C LYS A 42 17.11 -8.04 -6.44
N ASP A 43 17.42 -7.69 -7.68
CA ASP A 43 17.92 -6.35 -7.99
C ASP A 43 16.81 -5.29 -7.96
N SER A 44 17.19 -4.01 -8.07
CA SER A 44 16.24 -2.90 -7.99
C SER A 44 15.24 -2.88 -9.17
N VAL A 45 15.64 -3.36 -10.35
CA VAL A 45 14.81 -3.37 -11.56
C VAL A 45 13.75 -4.47 -11.48
N GLU A 46 14.15 -5.67 -11.03
CA GLU A 46 13.24 -6.78 -10.75
C GLU A 46 12.21 -6.37 -9.71
N LYS A 47 12.65 -5.75 -8.60
CA LYS A 47 11.77 -5.25 -7.54
C LYS A 47 10.77 -4.22 -8.05
N ASP A 48 11.23 -3.17 -8.73
CA ASP A 48 10.37 -2.12 -9.28
C ASP A 48 9.33 -2.71 -10.25
N THR A 49 9.77 -3.59 -11.16
CA THR A 49 8.89 -4.28 -12.13
C THR A 49 7.82 -5.12 -11.42
N PHE A 50 8.21 -5.87 -10.40
CA PHE A 50 7.28 -6.70 -9.63
C PHE A 50 6.26 -5.85 -8.88
N PHE A 51 6.71 -4.85 -8.11
CA PHE A 51 5.81 -4.03 -7.30
C PHE A 51 4.84 -3.19 -8.14
N ARG A 52 5.21 -2.77 -9.35
CA ARG A 52 4.27 -2.12 -10.29
C ARG A 52 3.18 -3.07 -10.79
N LYS A 53 3.47 -4.36 -10.94
CA LYS A 53 2.50 -5.39 -11.38
C LYS A 53 1.66 -5.93 -10.23
N LEU A 54 2.17 -5.86 -9.00
CA LEU A 54 1.56 -6.45 -7.81
C LEU A 54 0.10 -6.00 -7.55
N PRO A 55 -0.31 -4.73 -7.74
CA PRO A 55 -1.72 -4.33 -7.58
C PRO A 55 -2.67 -5.14 -8.48
N ASN A 56 -2.29 -5.34 -9.75
CA ASN A 56 -3.08 -6.09 -10.73
C ASN A 56 -3.05 -7.59 -10.46
N LEU A 57 -1.92 -8.11 -9.97
CA LEU A 57 -1.80 -9.51 -9.56
C LEU A 57 -2.70 -9.79 -8.34
N ALA A 58 -2.72 -8.88 -7.36
CA ALA A 58 -3.53 -9.03 -6.16
C ALA A 58 -5.04 -9.12 -6.46
N GLU A 59 -5.54 -8.38 -7.45
CA GLU A 59 -6.95 -8.48 -7.90
C GLU A 59 -7.30 -9.85 -8.48
N GLN A 60 -6.31 -10.58 -8.97
CA GLN A 60 -6.45 -11.91 -9.53
C GLN A 60 -6.18 -13.01 -8.49
N LEU A 61 -6.09 -12.68 -7.21
CA LEU A 61 -5.87 -13.65 -6.14
C LEU A 61 -7.06 -13.68 -5.19
N PRO A 62 -7.31 -14.78 -4.47
CA PRO A 62 -8.35 -14.83 -3.46
C PRO A 62 -8.10 -13.75 -2.38
N ARG A 63 -9.02 -12.79 -2.25
CA ARG A 63 -8.87 -11.62 -1.36
C ARG A 63 -8.44 -11.99 0.06
N GLN A 64 -8.99 -13.06 0.60
CA GLN A 64 -8.69 -13.51 1.95
C GLN A 64 -7.22 -13.90 2.12
N ILE A 65 -6.59 -14.48 1.09
CA ILE A 65 -5.17 -14.84 1.09
C ILE A 65 -4.31 -13.58 0.95
N VAL A 66 -4.70 -12.66 0.07
CA VAL A 66 -4.00 -11.38 -0.10
C VAL A 66 -3.93 -10.64 1.24
N LEU A 67 -5.07 -10.47 1.92
CA LEU A 67 -5.13 -9.73 3.18
C LEU A 67 -4.43 -10.44 4.35
N LYS A 68 -4.48 -11.77 4.41
CA LYS A 68 -3.87 -12.54 5.51
C LYS A 68 -2.38 -12.83 5.32
N LYS A 69 -1.88 -12.83 4.08
CA LYS A 69 -0.50 -13.23 3.78
C LYS A 69 0.28 -12.15 3.02
N LEU A 70 -0.21 -11.70 1.87
CA LEU A 70 0.56 -10.74 1.04
C LEU A 70 0.64 -9.35 1.66
N LEU A 71 -0.47 -8.84 2.22
CA LEU A 71 -0.51 -7.53 2.87
C LEU A 71 0.52 -7.42 4.02
N PRO A 72 0.57 -8.34 5.01
CA PRO A 72 1.58 -8.26 6.07
C PRO A 72 3.01 -8.44 5.54
N MET A 73 3.26 -9.32 4.56
CA MET A 73 4.58 -9.46 3.94
C MET A 73 5.04 -8.15 3.28
N LEU A 74 4.12 -7.48 2.58
CA LEU A 74 4.39 -6.20 1.92
C LEU A 74 4.63 -5.06 2.91
N ALA A 75 3.84 -5.02 3.98
CA ALA A 75 4.04 -4.07 5.08
C ALA A 75 5.43 -4.24 5.72
N SER A 76 5.82 -5.47 6.06
CA SER A 76 7.15 -5.75 6.58
C SER A 76 8.26 -5.38 5.60
N ALA A 77 8.10 -5.68 4.31
CA ALA A 77 9.10 -5.35 3.30
C ALA A 77 9.32 -3.83 3.17
N LEU A 78 8.26 -3.03 3.29
CA LEU A 78 8.32 -1.57 3.35
C LEU A 78 8.98 -1.08 4.65
N GLU A 79 8.59 -1.60 5.81
CA GLU A 79 9.14 -1.19 7.10
C GLU A 79 10.64 -1.47 7.24
N PHE A 80 11.12 -2.59 6.70
CA PHE A 80 12.53 -2.98 6.75
C PHE A 80 13.35 -2.51 5.54
N GLY A 81 12.76 -1.69 4.66
CA GLY A 81 13.47 -1.06 3.54
C GLY A 81 13.88 -2.03 2.41
N SER A 82 13.29 -3.22 2.33
CA SER A 82 13.54 -4.17 1.24
C SER A 82 12.68 -3.91 0.00
N ALA A 83 11.58 -3.17 0.16
CA ALA A 83 10.65 -2.76 -0.89
C ALA A 83 10.77 -1.26 -1.26
N ALA A 84 10.54 -0.96 -2.54
CA ALA A 84 10.62 0.40 -3.10
C ALA A 84 9.26 1.10 -3.14
N ALA A 85 9.23 2.39 -3.51
CA ALA A 85 8.01 3.21 -3.56
C ALA A 85 6.77 2.58 -4.24
N PRO A 86 6.87 1.83 -5.37
CA PRO A 86 5.68 1.19 -5.96
C PRO A 86 5.00 0.17 -5.05
N ALA A 87 5.72 -0.39 -4.08
CA ALA A 87 5.17 -1.30 -3.07
C ALA A 87 4.14 -0.60 -2.18
N LEU A 88 4.29 0.71 -1.91
CA LEU A 88 3.31 1.49 -1.16
C LEU A 88 1.97 1.56 -1.90
N THR A 89 2.00 1.80 -3.22
CA THR A 89 0.78 1.79 -4.04
C THR A 89 0.09 0.44 -3.98
N ALA A 90 0.86 -0.66 -4.02
CA ALA A 90 0.31 -2.00 -3.87
C ALA A 90 -0.29 -2.24 -2.47
N LEU A 91 0.38 -1.76 -1.42
CA LEU A 91 -0.10 -1.86 -0.04
C LEU A 91 -1.45 -1.14 0.11
N LEU A 92 -1.54 0.12 -0.32
CA LEU A 92 -2.76 0.92 -0.22
C LEU A 92 -3.91 0.32 -1.05
N LYS A 93 -3.61 -0.21 -2.23
CA LYS A 93 -4.61 -0.91 -3.05
C LYS A 93 -5.20 -2.11 -2.32
N MET A 94 -4.37 -2.95 -1.70
CA MET A 94 -4.84 -4.10 -0.91
C MET A 94 -5.57 -3.65 0.36
N ALA A 95 -5.08 -2.59 1.01
CA ALA A 95 -5.66 -2.02 2.21
C ALA A 95 -7.07 -1.46 1.98
N SER A 96 -7.39 -1.00 0.76
CA SER A 96 -8.75 -0.54 0.39
C SER A 96 -9.84 -1.61 0.52
N TRP A 97 -9.47 -2.89 0.70
CA TRP A 97 -10.42 -3.99 0.92
C TRP A 97 -10.71 -4.27 2.40
N LEU A 98 -10.02 -3.56 3.32
CA LEU A 98 -10.21 -3.70 4.76
C LEU A 98 -11.35 -2.81 5.25
N SER A 99 -11.90 -3.16 6.42
CA SER A 99 -12.70 -2.22 7.20
C SER A 99 -11.81 -1.10 7.75
N ALA A 100 -12.40 0.03 8.15
CA ALA A 100 -11.66 1.13 8.78
C ALA A 100 -10.90 0.69 10.05
N GLU A 101 -11.49 -0.24 10.82
CA GLU A 101 -10.87 -0.83 12.01
C GLU A 101 -9.64 -1.66 11.63
N ASP A 102 -9.79 -2.58 10.68
CA ASP A 102 -8.67 -3.42 10.21
C ASP A 102 -7.56 -2.59 9.55
N PHE A 103 -7.92 -1.54 8.80
CA PHE A 103 -6.97 -0.62 8.20
C PHE A 103 -6.14 0.08 9.28
N SER A 104 -6.82 0.62 10.30
CA SER A 104 -6.20 1.31 11.43
C SER A 104 -5.28 0.37 12.22
N ALA A 105 -5.68 -0.89 12.40
CA ALA A 105 -4.90 -1.87 13.14
C ALA A 105 -3.70 -2.44 12.36
N LYS A 106 -3.87 -2.69 11.05
CA LYS A 106 -2.91 -3.50 10.26
C LYS A 106 -2.03 -2.69 9.31
N VAL A 107 -2.48 -1.50 8.88
CA VAL A 107 -1.82 -0.75 7.80
C VAL A 107 -1.33 0.61 8.29
N LEU A 108 -2.14 1.31 9.09
CA LEU A 108 -1.79 2.64 9.60
C LEU A 108 -0.44 2.68 10.35
N PRO A 109 -0.07 1.69 11.19
CA PRO A 109 1.23 1.70 11.87
C PRO A 109 2.41 1.70 10.89
N THR A 110 2.28 0.95 9.79
CA THR A 110 3.30 0.92 8.73
C THR A 110 3.39 2.26 8.02
N ILE A 111 2.26 2.87 7.66
CA ILE A 111 2.23 4.20 7.02
C ILE A 111 2.92 5.25 7.90
N VAL A 112 2.63 5.26 9.20
CA VAL A 112 3.24 6.20 10.15
C VAL A 112 4.75 6.02 10.21
N LYS A 113 5.23 4.77 10.33
CA LYS A 113 6.68 4.47 10.29
C LYS A 113 7.34 4.92 8.98
N LEU A 114 6.65 4.80 7.84
CA LEU A 114 7.20 5.19 6.54
C LEU A 114 7.43 6.70 6.40
N PHE A 115 6.72 7.55 7.16
CA PHE A 115 7.02 8.98 7.19
C PHE A 115 8.43 9.28 7.74
N ALA A 116 8.92 8.44 8.66
CA ALA A 116 10.29 8.55 9.18
C ALA A 116 11.36 8.01 8.20
N SER A 117 10.97 7.47 7.04
CA SER A 117 11.91 6.97 6.04
C SER A 117 12.69 8.10 5.36
N ASN A 118 14.01 7.90 5.23
CA ASN A 118 14.87 8.81 4.48
C ASN A 118 14.69 8.69 2.95
N ASP A 119 13.96 7.67 2.47
CA ASP A 119 13.70 7.47 1.04
C ASP A 119 12.74 8.55 0.50
N ARG A 120 13.26 9.37 -0.42
CA ARG A 120 12.52 10.45 -1.08
C ARG A 120 11.37 9.93 -1.93
N ALA A 121 11.53 8.78 -2.59
CA ALA A 121 10.47 8.20 -3.42
C ALA A 121 9.31 7.67 -2.56
N ILE A 122 9.61 7.11 -1.38
CA ILE A 122 8.59 6.74 -0.39
C ILE A 122 7.83 7.97 0.09
N ARG A 123 8.53 9.06 0.45
CA ARG A 123 7.86 10.32 0.83
C ARG A 123 6.96 10.86 -0.28
N VAL A 124 7.42 10.87 -1.54
CA VAL A 124 6.57 11.23 -2.68
C VAL A 124 5.32 10.36 -2.72
N GLY A 125 5.47 9.03 -2.63
CA GLY A 125 4.35 8.10 -2.67
C GLY A 125 3.35 8.29 -1.52
N LEU A 126 3.83 8.57 -0.31
CA LEU A 126 2.98 8.89 0.84
C LEU A 126 2.14 10.15 0.56
N LEU A 127 2.79 11.25 0.19
CA LEU A 127 2.11 12.53 -0.06
C LEU A 127 1.16 12.46 -1.27
N GLN A 128 1.50 11.70 -2.31
CA GLN A 128 0.62 11.48 -3.47
C GLN A 128 -0.67 10.73 -3.15
N HIS A 129 -0.66 9.91 -2.09
CA HIS A 129 -1.78 9.05 -1.72
C HIS A 129 -2.41 9.44 -0.39
N ILE A 130 -2.09 10.63 0.12
CA ILE A 130 -2.56 11.13 1.41
C ILE A 130 -4.09 11.14 1.51
N ASP A 131 -4.82 11.35 0.41
CA ASP A 131 -6.29 11.29 0.36
C ASP A 131 -6.86 9.93 0.79
N GLN A 132 -6.10 8.84 0.66
CA GLN A 132 -6.60 7.49 0.95
C GLN A 132 -6.55 7.13 2.43
N TYR A 133 -5.70 7.81 3.21
CA TYR A 133 -5.45 7.44 4.61
C TYR A 133 -5.33 8.62 5.56
N GLY A 134 -5.22 9.85 5.04
CA GLY A 134 -5.03 11.07 5.83
C GLY A 134 -6.17 11.28 6.82
N GLU A 135 -7.40 10.90 6.46
CA GLU A 135 -8.54 10.95 7.35
C GLU A 135 -8.44 9.98 8.53
N SER A 136 -7.80 8.82 8.34
CA SER A 136 -7.58 7.82 9.40
C SER A 136 -6.51 8.20 10.42
N LEU A 137 -5.67 9.20 10.12
CA LEU A 137 -4.70 9.73 11.07
C LEU A 137 -5.41 10.57 12.15
N SER A 138 -5.17 10.27 13.42
CA SER A 138 -5.64 11.10 14.53
C SER A 138 -4.78 12.37 14.66
N ALA A 139 -5.34 13.43 15.26
CA ALA A 139 -4.58 14.66 15.52
C ALA A 139 -3.29 14.41 16.30
N GLN A 140 -3.35 13.52 17.31
CA GLN A 140 -2.17 13.12 18.08
C GLN A 140 -1.09 12.46 17.21
N ILE A 141 -1.46 11.49 16.35
CA ILE A 141 -0.50 10.82 15.46
C ILE A 141 0.10 11.83 14.47
N VAL A 142 -0.74 12.72 13.92
CA VAL A 142 -0.27 13.74 13.00
C VAL A 142 0.78 14.62 13.68
N ASP A 143 0.48 15.15 14.85
CA ASP A 143 1.36 16.10 15.55
C ASP A 143 2.65 15.45 16.06
N GLU A 144 2.57 14.26 16.65
CA GLU A 144 3.71 13.61 17.31
C GLU A 144 4.62 12.84 16.34
N GLN A 145 4.07 12.29 15.25
CA GLN A 145 4.80 11.30 14.44
C GLN A 145 4.84 11.60 12.94
N VAL A 146 3.96 12.44 12.39
CA VAL A 146 3.87 12.66 10.92
C VAL A 146 4.34 14.06 10.54
N TYR A 147 3.91 15.09 11.29
CA TYR A 147 4.05 16.48 10.89
C TYR A 147 5.51 16.89 10.69
N THR A 148 6.39 16.58 11.62
CA THR A 148 7.82 16.94 11.52
C THR A 148 8.45 16.38 10.24
N HIS A 149 8.06 15.18 9.81
CA HIS A 149 8.56 14.58 8.58
C HIS A 149 7.97 15.23 7.32
N VAL A 150 6.66 15.53 7.33
CA VAL A 150 5.99 16.21 6.22
C VAL A 150 6.54 17.63 6.04
N ALA A 151 6.76 18.36 7.13
CA ALA A 151 7.24 19.74 7.11
C ALA A 151 8.61 19.91 6.44
N THR A 152 9.45 18.88 6.43
CA THR A 152 10.72 18.90 5.69
C THR A 152 10.52 19.11 4.18
N GLY A 153 9.36 18.72 3.65
CA GLY A 153 9.00 18.84 2.25
C GLY A 153 8.79 20.29 1.78
N PHE A 154 8.53 21.24 2.67
CA PHE A 154 8.36 22.66 2.30
C PHE A 154 9.64 23.29 1.75
N SER A 155 10.80 22.86 2.28
CA SER A 155 12.12 23.38 1.90
C SER A 155 12.87 22.44 0.95
N ASP A 156 12.18 21.44 0.38
CA ASP A 156 12.79 20.46 -0.50
C ASP A 156 13.22 21.06 -1.86
N THR A 157 14.28 20.55 -2.47
CA THR A 157 14.82 21.08 -3.73
C THR A 157 13.89 20.89 -4.93
N SER A 158 13.06 19.84 -4.93
CA SER A 158 12.12 19.57 -6.02
C SER A 158 10.85 20.37 -5.82
N ALA A 159 10.51 21.19 -6.82
CA ALA A 159 9.23 21.91 -6.85
C ALA A 159 8.03 20.97 -6.73
N PHE A 160 8.14 19.76 -7.31
CA PHE A 160 7.10 18.75 -7.25
C PHE A 160 6.84 18.26 -5.81
N LEU A 161 7.90 18.01 -5.03
CA LEU A 161 7.72 17.57 -3.64
C LEU A 161 7.14 18.71 -2.78
N ARG A 162 7.59 19.95 -2.99
CA ARG A 162 7.03 21.12 -2.30
C ARG A 162 5.53 21.26 -2.58
N GLU A 163 5.11 21.12 -3.82
CA GLU A 163 3.70 21.17 -4.22
C GLU A 163 2.88 20.04 -3.57
N LEU A 164 3.38 18.82 -3.59
CA LEU A 164 2.72 17.68 -2.92
C LEU A 164 2.59 17.90 -1.41
N THR A 165 3.62 18.47 -0.79
CA THR A 165 3.61 18.80 0.64
C THR A 165 2.51 19.81 0.94
N LEU A 166 2.42 20.89 0.17
CA LEU A 166 1.37 21.91 0.30
C LEU A 166 -0.03 21.31 0.14
N LYS A 167 -0.24 20.45 -0.88
CA LYS A 167 -1.53 19.77 -1.09
C LYS A 167 -1.90 18.85 0.07
N SER A 168 -0.94 18.07 0.56
CA SER A 168 -1.15 17.13 1.67
C SER A 168 -1.56 17.86 2.95
N MET A 169 -1.06 19.08 3.16
CA MET A 169 -1.44 19.88 4.31
C MET A 169 -2.90 20.33 4.30
N LEU A 170 -3.60 20.33 3.17
CA LEU A 170 -5.04 20.63 3.18
C LEU A 170 -5.85 19.61 4.01
N ILE A 171 -5.35 18.38 4.12
CA ILE A 171 -5.96 17.29 4.90
C ILE A 171 -5.39 17.25 6.32
N LEU A 172 -4.08 17.50 6.45
CA LEU A 172 -3.38 17.39 7.73
C LEU A 172 -3.49 18.65 8.59
N ALA A 173 -3.67 19.84 8.01
CA ALA A 173 -3.69 21.11 8.75
C ALA A 173 -4.71 21.16 9.89
N PRO A 174 -5.96 20.69 9.73
CA PRO A 174 -6.94 20.66 10.83
C PRO A 174 -6.53 19.77 12.01
N LYS A 175 -5.53 18.90 11.81
CA LYS A 175 -5.09 17.87 12.76
C LYS A 175 -3.76 18.20 13.45
N VAL A 176 -3.06 19.24 13.02
CA VAL A 176 -1.82 19.68 13.66
C VAL A 176 -2.16 20.69 14.75
N PHE A 177 -1.55 20.57 15.92
CA PHE A 177 -1.83 21.50 17.02
C PHE A 177 -1.26 22.90 16.71
N VAL A 178 -2.01 23.92 17.12
CA VAL A 178 -1.80 25.35 16.77
C VAL A 178 -0.39 25.88 17.10
N SER A 179 0.30 25.29 18.08
CA SER A 179 1.66 25.70 18.45
C SER A 179 2.71 25.35 17.39
N GLN A 180 2.55 24.26 16.63
CA GLN A 180 3.52 23.85 15.60
C GLN A 180 3.29 24.55 14.25
N PHE A 181 2.04 24.86 13.90
CA PHE A 181 1.68 25.48 12.62
C PHE A 181 2.22 26.91 12.46
N HIS A 182 2.25 27.67 13.55
CA HIS A 182 2.66 29.08 13.52
C HIS A 182 4.15 29.25 13.22
N PHE A 183 5.01 28.35 13.69
CA PHE A 183 6.45 28.41 13.44
C PHE A 183 6.82 28.06 12.00
N SER A 184 6.08 27.16 11.36
CA SER A 184 6.42 26.69 10.01
C SER A 184 6.03 27.68 8.92
N LEU A 185 4.92 28.42 9.08
CA LEU A 185 4.52 29.47 8.14
C LEU A 185 5.44 30.70 8.22
N VAL A 186 5.94 31.04 9.42
CA VAL A 186 6.88 32.16 9.63
C VAL A 186 8.29 31.85 9.08
N ALA A 187 8.65 30.58 8.91
CA ALA A 187 9.93 30.18 8.33
C ALA A 187 9.95 30.16 6.78
N ILE A 188 8.78 30.30 6.14
CA ILE A 188 8.62 30.29 4.67
C ILE A 188 8.42 31.72 4.13
N SER A 189 8.09 32.69 4.99
CA SER A 189 8.05 34.13 4.70
C SER A 189 9.40 34.82 4.90
#